data_AF-A0A934A464-F1
#
_entry.id   AF-A0A934A464-F1
#
_cell.length_a   1.000
_cell.length_b   1.000
_cell.length_c   1.000
_cell.angle_alpha   90.00
_cell.angle_beta   90.00
_cell.angle_gamma   90.00
#
_symmetry.space_group_name_H-M   'P 1'
#
loop_
_entity.id
_entity.type
_entity.pdbx_description
1 polymer ?
#
loop_
_entity_poly.entity_id
_entity_poly.type
_entity_poly.pdbx_seq_one_letter_code
_entity_poly.pdbx_strand_id
1 'polypeptide(L)' 'MKKTPGFESKVIRPIGPMPAGPHPGPPDNPTTPAKVELGKLMFFDQRLSGDTSTPCVKCHDPGMGWGTSDDLSVGYPG' A
#
# COMPACT_ATOMS: atom_id res chain seq x y z
N MET A 1 -9.10 -1.71 48.32
CA MET A 1 -8.58 -2.62 47.27
C MET A 1 -8.48 -1.86 45.96
N LYS A 2 -7.23 -1.75 45.46
CA LYS A 2 -6.73 -1.37 44.12
C LYS A 2 -7.56 -0.36 43.30
N LYS A 3 -7.15 0.92 43.38
CA LYS A 3 -7.49 1.97 42.40
C LYS A 3 -7.13 1.46 41.00
N THR A 4 -8.08 1.48 40.07
CA THR A 4 -7.83 1.30 38.65
C THR A 4 -6.83 2.38 38.21
N PRO A 5 -5.73 2.03 37.52
CA PRO A 5 -4.86 3.05 36.95
C PRO A 5 -5.66 3.78 35.88
N GLY A 6 -5.90 5.07 36.11
CA GLY A 6 -6.48 5.96 35.12
C GLY A 6 -5.61 5.96 33.87
N PHE A 7 -6.22 5.75 32.72
CA PHE A 7 -5.55 5.92 31.44
C PHE A 7 -5.29 7.42 31.29
N GLU A 8 -4.08 7.86 31.64
CA GLU A 8 -3.65 9.23 31.39
C GLU A 8 -3.90 9.52 29.90
N SER A 9 -4.68 10.57 29.63
CA SER A 9 -5.03 11.00 28.29
C SER A 9 -3.77 11.42 27.55
N LYS A 10 -3.11 10.46 26.90
CA LYS A 10 -2.05 10.70 25.94
C LYS A 10 -2.58 11.73 24.94
N VAL A 11 -2.00 12.92 24.95
CA VAL A 11 -2.34 14.02 24.04
C VAL A 11 -2.36 13.46 22.61
N ILE A 12 -3.56 13.30 22.04
CA ILE A 12 -3.72 12.83 20.66
C ILE A 12 -3.33 14.00 19.78
N ARG A 13 -2.11 13.92 19.22
CA ARG A 13 -1.64 14.88 18.23
C ARG A 13 -2.41 14.68 16.93
N PRO A 14 -2.87 15.76 16.27
CA PRO A 14 -3.47 15.65 14.95
C PRO A 14 -2.52 14.96 13.98
N ILE A 15 -3.07 14.11 13.10
CA ILE A 15 -2.32 13.57 11.97
C ILE A 15 -2.00 14.76 11.05
N GLY A 16 -0.71 14.96 10.77
CA GLY A 16 -0.26 16.05 9.90
C GLY A 16 -0.71 15.87 8.45
N PRO A 17 -0.61 16.92 7.63
CA PRO A 17 -0.95 16.82 6.22
C PRO A 17 -0.02 15.83 5.51
N MET A 18 -0.52 15.23 4.42
CA MET A 18 0.35 14.44 3.55
C MET A 18 1.45 15.34 2.95
N PRO A 19 2.67 14.81 2.76
CA PRO A 19 3.74 15.54 2.08
C PRO A 19 3.31 15.97 0.67
N ALA A 20 3.73 17.15 0.24
CA ALA A 20 3.39 17.70 -1.07
C ALA A 20 4.11 17.02 -2.24
N GLY A 21 5.08 16.14 -1.97
CA GLY A 21 5.93 15.52 -2.98
C GLY A 21 6.15 14.03 -2.72
N PRO A 22 6.71 13.32 -3.71
CA PRO A 22 7.03 11.91 -3.56
C PRO A 22 8.02 11.69 -2.43
N HIS A 23 7.83 10.60 -1.68
CA HIS A 23 8.79 10.18 -0.68
C HIS A 23 10.13 9.85 -1.38
N PRO A 24 11.27 10.36 -0.88
CA PRO A 24 12.57 9.96 -1.42
C PRO A 24 12.71 8.45 -1.29
N GLY A 25 13.06 7.79 -2.40
CA GLY A 25 13.35 6.36 -2.36
C GLY A 25 14.56 6.06 -1.47
N PRO A 26 14.74 4.79 -1.05
CA PRO A 26 15.93 4.35 -0.32
C PRO A 26 17.23 4.74 -1.06
N PRO A 27 18.35 4.97 -0.36
CA PRO A 27 19.62 5.40 -0.99
C PRO A 27 20.13 4.44 -2.06
N ASP A 28 19.90 3.14 -1.87
CA ASP A 28 20.25 2.06 -2.79
C ASP A 28 19.19 1.82 -3.89
N ASN A 29 18.02 2.45 -3.77
CA ASN A 29 16.92 2.34 -4.72
C ASN A 29 16.22 3.69 -4.97
N PRO A 30 16.94 4.72 -5.43
CA PRO A 30 16.38 6.07 -5.55
C PRO A 30 15.20 6.10 -6.54
N THR A 31 14.18 6.89 -6.20
CA THR A 31 13.02 7.12 -7.06
C THR A 31 13.41 7.97 -8.25
N THR A 32 13.16 7.48 -9.47
CA THR A 32 13.33 8.25 -10.71
C THR A 32 12.03 8.26 -11.50
N PRO A 33 11.75 9.28 -12.34
CA PRO A 33 10.55 9.30 -13.16
C PRO A 33 10.39 8.05 -14.04
N ALA A 34 11.49 7.54 -14.61
CA ALA A 34 11.49 6.34 -15.42
C ALA A 34 11.09 5.07 -14.62
N LYS A 35 11.55 4.95 -13.37
CA LYS A 35 11.17 3.82 -12.50
C LYS A 35 9.73 3.91 -12.03
N VAL A 36 9.22 5.12 -11.79
CA VAL A 36 7.80 5.34 -11.49
C VAL A 36 6.95 4.90 -12.67
N GLU A 37 7.32 5.28 -13.89
CA GLU A 37 6.57 4.90 -15.09
C GLU A 37 6.62 3.40 -15.36
N LEU A 38 7.80 2.78 -15.27
CA LEU A 38 7.95 1.33 -15.40
C LEU A 38 7.13 0.59 -14.33
N GLY A 39 7.21 1.02 -13.07
CA GLY A 39 6.46 0.42 -11.97
C GLY A 39 4.95 0.50 -12.18
N LYS A 40 4.44 1.61 -12.71
CA LYS A 40 3.03 1.72 -13.11
C LYS A 40 2.68 0.68 -14.16
N LEU A 41 3.45 0.56 -15.25
CA LEU A 41 3.17 -0.43 -16.29
C LEU A 41 3.13 -1.86 -15.71
N MET A 42 4.12 -2.21 -14.89
CA MET A 42 4.22 -3.52 -14.24
C MET A 42 3.03 -3.83 -13.32
N PHE A 43 2.53 -2.84 -12.58
CA PHE A 43 1.42 -3.03 -11.64
C PHE A 43 0.12 -3.52 -12.30
N PHE A 44 -0.11 -3.12 -13.54
CA PHE A 44 -1.29 -3.49 -14.33
C PHE A 44 -1.01 -4.64 -15.32
N ASP A 45 0.23 -5.14 -15.42
CA ASP A 45 0.61 -6.16 -16.40
C ASP A 45 0.50 -7.57 -15.81
N GLN A 46 -0.44 -8.36 -16.32
CA GLN A 46 -0.65 -9.73 -15.87
C GLN A 46 0.49 -10.69 -16.23
N ARG A 47 1.35 -10.34 -17.20
CA ARG A 47 2.47 -11.20 -17.64
C ARG A 47 3.53 -11.41 -16.56
N LEU A 48 3.45 -10.67 -15.46
CA LEU A 48 4.32 -10.86 -14.29
C LEU A 48 3.91 -12.04 -13.40
N SER A 49 2.68 -12.54 -13.53
CA SER A 49 2.26 -13.77 -12.84
C SER A 49 2.69 -15.00 -13.64
N GLY A 50 3.00 -16.10 -12.94
CA GLY A 50 3.55 -17.31 -13.58
C GLY A 50 2.66 -17.90 -14.67
N ASP A 51 1.34 -17.77 -14.51
CA ASP A 51 0.27 -18.24 -15.40
C ASP A 51 -0.38 -17.11 -16.23
N THR A 52 0.11 -15.88 -16.12
CA THR A 52 -0.44 -14.67 -16.74
C THR A 52 -1.87 -14.27 -16.32
N SER A 53 -2.41 -14.79 -15.21
CA SER A 53 -3.78 -14.55 -14.75
C SER A 53 -3.95 -13.47 -13.66
N THR A 54 -2.86 -13.01 -13.02
CA THR A 54 -2.93 -12.29 -11.75
C THR A 54 -1.96 -11.09 -11.69
N PRO A 55 -2.35 -9.92 -12.24
CA PRO A 55 -1.61 -8.68 -12.03
C PRO A 55 -1.78 -8.14 -10.61
N CYS A 56 -0.92 -7.22 -10.18
CA CYS A 56 -1.00 -6.60 -8.85
C CYS A 56 -2.35 -5.89 -8.62
N VAL A 57 -2.87 -5.23 -9.67
CA VAL A 57 -4.16 -4.51 -9.64
C VAL A 57 -5.37 -5.40 -9.31
N LYS A 58 -5.28 -6.72 -9.50
CA LYS A 58 -6.38 -7.65 -9.22
C LYS A 58 -6.81 -7.64 -7.74
N CYS A 59 -5.87 -7.43 -6.83
CA CYS A 59 -6.12 -7.32 -5.39
C CYS A 59 -5.94 -5.90 -4.86
N HIS A 60 -5.34 -5.01 -5.65
CA HIS A 60 -5.13 -3.60 -5.32
C HIS A 60 -5.88 -2.71 -6.32
N ASP A 61 -7.21 -2.83 -6.33
CA ASP A 61 -8.07 -2.15 -7.31
C ASP A 61 -8.24 -0.66 -6.96
N PRO A 62 -7.88 0.29 -7.85
CA PRO A 62 -8.10 1.72 -7.64
C PRO A 62 -9.57 2.09 -7.38
N GLY A 63 -10.53 1.37 -7.99
CA GLY A 63 -11.97 1.55 -7.80
C GLY A 63 -12.44 1.17 -6.39
N MET A 64 -11.66 0.37 -5.67
CA MET A 64 -11.89 -0.04 -4.28
C MET A 64 -10.87 0.57 -3.31
N GLY A 65 -10.19 1.66 -3.70
CA GLY A 65 -9.21 2.32 -2.84
C GLY A 65 -7.91 1.53 -2.67
N TRP A 66 -7.48 0.79 -3.69
CA TRP A 66 -6.27 -0.03 -3.73
C TRP A 66 -6.32 -1.30 -2.86
N GLY A 67 -7.51 -1.85 -2.65
CA GLY A 67 -7.74 -3.10 -1.92
C GLY A 67 -8.88 -3.91 -2.51
N THR A 68 -9.45 -4.79 -1.69
CA THR A 68 -10.66 -5.59 -1.99
C THR A 68 -11.72 -5.37 -0.93
N SER A 69 -12.99 -5.65 -1.27
CA SER A 69 -14.10 -5.59 -0.31
C SER A 69 -14.17 -6.82 0.60
N ASP A 70 -13.62 -7.94 0.15
CA ASP A 70 -13.58 -9.19 0.91
C ASP A 70 -12.52 -9.13 2.01
N ASP A 71 -12.73 -9.90 3.09
CA ASP A 71 -11.81 -10.01 4.23
C ASP A 71 -10.41 -10.49 3.82
N LEU A 72 -10.34 -11.32 2.77
CA LEU A 72 -9.11 -11.84 2.18
C LEU A 72 -9.14 -11.66 0.66
N SER A 73 -7.98 -11.35 0.10
CA SER A 73 -7.81 -11.27 -1.34
C SER A 73 -7.88 -12.65 -2.00
N VAL A 74 -8.22 -12.66 -3.29
CA VAL A 74 -8.12 -13.88 -4.10
C VAL A 74 -6.65 -14.30 -4.21
N GLY A 75 -6.35 -15.53 -3.84
CA GLY A 75 -4.99 -16.08 -3.91
C GLY A 75 -4.53 -16.30 -5.36
N TYR A 76 -3.21 -16.36 -5.56
CA TYR A 76 -2.64 -16.81 -6.83
C TYR A 76 -3.01 -18.28 -7.07
N PRO A 77 -3.68 -18.63 -8.18
CA PRO A 77 -4.28 -19.96 -8.36
C PRO A 77 -3.28 -21.08 -8.65
N GLY A 78 -2.07 -20.77 -9.13
CA GLY A 78 -1.09 -21.78 -9.57
C GLY A 78 -1.00 -21.85 -11.09
#